data_AF-A0A6A5UTG6-F1
#
_entry.id   AF-A0A6A5UTG6-F1
#
_cell.length_a   1.000
_cell.length_b   1.000
_cell.length_c   1.000
_cell.angle_alpha   90.00
_cell.angle_beta   90.00
_cell.angle_gamma   90.00
#
_symmetry.space_group_name_H-M   'P 1'
#
loop_
_entity.id
_entity.type
_entity.pdbx_description
1 polymer ?
#
loop_
_entity_poly.entity_id
_entity_poly.type
_entity_poly.pdbx_seq_one_letter_code
_entity_poly.pdbx_strand_id
1 'polypeptide(L)'
;MEERHIQCIAHAVFNALSHLAHHGMVHHRVQAKTIRFTTPDLRIVLSDFEAVTESAASHLDNSDLKDLGFVLLECMEGHALPTERHNMEFIADQRAVNKVFGLTNAEQWSGCKDMVDFLDELFNEKKTASAKYSKPHTFVSSNIQDYECMRPYVELVTLECFTLWTPGD
;
A
#
# COMPACT_ATOMS: atom_id res chain seq x y z
N MET A 1 -12.69 2.37 5.46
CA MET A 1 -11.94 1.09 5.59
C MET A 1 -11.61 0.84 7.05
N GLU A 2 -11.18 -0.38 7.38
CA GLU A 2 -10.73 -0.77 8.73
C GLU A 2 -9.29 -1.26 8.64
N GLU A 3 -8.59 -1.34 9.77
CA GLU A 3 -7.18 -1.79 9.85
C GLU A 3 -6.97 -3.13 9.14
N ARG A 4 -7.85 -4.12 9.32
CA ARG A 4 -7.73 -5.43 8.68
C ARG A 4 -7.75 -5.35 7.15
N HIS A 5 -8.55 -4.46 6.57
CA HIS A 5 -8.60 -4.27 5.12
C HIS A 5 -7.28 -3.69 4.59
N ILE A 6 -6.74 -2.70 5.31
CA ILE A 6 -5.45 -2.07 4.98
C ILE A 6 -4.31 -3.08 5.13
N GLN A 7 -4.37 -3.92 6.17
CA GLN A 7 -3.39 -4.98 6.40
C GLN A 7 -3.36 -6.00 5.26
N CYS A 8 -4.51 -6.40 4.72
CA CYS A 8 -4.59 -7.28 3.54
C CYS A 8 -3.88 -6.68 2.32
N ILE A 9 -4.12 -5.39 2.04
CA ILE A 9 -3.46 -4.67 0.94
C ILE A 9 -1.96 -4.57 1.19
N ALA A 10 -1.56 -4.12 2.38
CA ALA A 10 -0.17 -3.98 2.79
C ALA A 10 0.60 -5.30 2.64
N HIS A 11 0.04 -6.39 3.16
CA HIS A 11 0.65 -7.71 3.10
C HIS A 11 0.84 -8.19 1.66
N ALA A 12 -0.21 -8.16 0.85
CA ALA A 12 -0.15 -8.66 -0.52
C ALA A 12 0.81 -7.85 -1.40
N VAL A 13 0.75 -6.51 -1.32
CA VAL A 13 1.62 -5.63 -2.10
C VAL A 13 3.06 -5.73 -1.61
N PHE A 14 3.30 -5.72 -0.29
CA PHE A 14 4.65 -5.90 0.26
C PHE A 14 5.28 -7.22 -0.19
N ASN A 15 4.52 -8.32 -0.21
CA ASN A 15 5.00 -9.62 -0.70
C ASN A 15 5.31 -9.59 -2.20
N ALA A 16 4.49 -8.93 -3.01
CA ALA A 16 4.76 -8.74 -4.43
C ALA A 16 6.04 -7.93 -4.67
N LEU A 17 6.22 -6.83 -3.94
CA LEU A 17 7.42 -6.00 -4.01
C LEU A 17 8.66 -6.72 -3.51
N SER A 18 8.54 -7.49 -2.43
CA SER A 18 9.60 -8.36 -1.94
C SER A 18 10.00 -9.36 -3.01
N HIS A 19 9.04 -10.00 -3.68
CA HIS A 19 9.33 -10.94 -4.77
C HIS A 19 10.06 -10.26 -5.94
N LEU A 20 9.66 -9.06 -6.35
CA LEU A 20 10.36 -8.29 -7.38
C LEU A 20 11.79 -7.95 -6.96
N ALA A 21 11.96 -7.46 -5.73
CA ALA A 21 13.26 -7.10 -5.17
C ALA A 21 14.22 -8.30 -5.09
N HIS A 22 13.73 -9.50 -4.75
CA HIS A 22 14.53 -10.74 -4.77
C HIS A 22 15.05 -11.09 -6.17
N HIS A 23 14.35 -10.66 -7.22
CA HIS A 23 14.76 -10.82 -8.62
C HIS A 23 15.48 -9.57 -9.17
N GLY A 24 15.85 -8.63 -8.31
CA GLY A 24 16.52 -7.40 -8.72
C GLY A 24 15.64 -6.45 -9.52
N MET A 25 14.32 -6.50 -9.36
CA MET A 25 13.38 -5.64 -10.08
C MET A 25 12.80 -4.55 -9.17
N VAL A 26 12.52 -3.38 -9.77
CA VAL A 26 11.81 -2.23 -9.16
C VAL A 26 10.66 -1.83 -10.06
N HIS A 27 9.47 -1.61 -9.49
CA HIS A 27 8.21 -1.43 -10.21
C HIS A 27 7.95 0.02 -10.69
N HIS A 28 8.32 1.02 -9.89
CA HIS A 28 8.19 2.47 -10.18
C HIS A 28 6.78 3.02 -10.37
N ARG A 29 5.74 2.20 -10.13
CA ARG A 29 4.33 2.56 -10.37
C ARG A 29 3.41 1.95 -9.32
N VAL A 30 3.88 1.81 -8.08
CA VAL A 30 3.03 1.36 -6.99
C VAL A 30 2.06 2.49 -6.63
N GLN A 31 0.76 2.28 -6.80
CA GLN A 31 -0.27 3.29 -6.56
C GLN A 31 -1.64 2.59 -6.52
N ALA A 32 -2.66 3.24 -5.98
CA ALA A 32 -3.99 2.63 -5.80
C ALA A 32 -4.55 2.02 -7.11
N LYS A 33 -4.34 2.67 -8.26
CA LYS A 33 -4.82 2.19 -9.57
C LYS A 33 -4.08 0.98 -10.15
N THR A 34 -2.88 0.66 -9.65
CA THR A 34 -2.09 -0.49 -10.12
C THR A 34 -2.27 -1.73 -9.24
N ILE A 35 -2.99 -1.58 -8.13
CA ILE A 35 -3.38 -2.68 -7.25
C ILE A 35 -4.76 -3.17 -7.66
N ARG A 36 -4.87 -4.47 -7.95
CA ARG A 36 -6.09 -5.10 -8.46
C ARG A 36 -6.59 -6.19 -7.53
N PHE A 37 -7.89 -6.40 -7.54
CA PHE A 37 -8.56 -7.52 -6.90
C PHE A 37 -8.99 -8.52 -7.96
N THR A 38 -8.66 -9.79 -7.77
CA THR A 38 -9.13 -10.86 -8.66
C THR A 38 -10.48 -11.38 -8.20
N THR A 39 -11.30 -11.83 -9.15
CA THR A 39 -12.57 -12.51 -8.87
C THR A 39 -12.52 -13.92 -9.46
N PRO A 40 -13.04 -14.95 -8.78
CA PRO A 40 -13.83 -14.91 -7.54
C PRO A 40 -13.02 -15.01 -6.23
N ASP A 41 -11.70 -15.17 -6.33
CA ASP A 41 -10.78 -15.56 -5.23
C ASP A 41 -10.22 -14.38 -4.41
N LEU A 42 -10.59 -13.14 -4.73
CA LEU A 42 -10.29 -11.91 -3.98
C LEU A 42 -8.81 -11.62 -3.74
N ARG A 43 -7.90 -12.27 -4.50
CA ARG A 43 -6.46 -12.02 -4.34
C ARG A 43 -6.14 -10.60 -4.76
N ILE A 44 -5.27 -9.98 -3.99
CA ILE A 44 -4.72 -8.66 -4.26
C ILE A 44 -3.43 -8.84 -5.06
N VAL A 45 -3.36 -8.23 -6.24
CA VAL A 45 -2.23 -8.37 -7.16
C VAL A 45 -1.75 -7.01 -7.64
N LEU A 46 -0.44 -6.91 -7.86
CA LEU A 46 0.17 -5.75 -8.49
C LEU A 46 0.11 -5.89 -10.02
N SER A 47 -0.04 -4.76 -10.73
CA SER A 47 -0.17 -4.68 -12.19
C SER A 47 0.54 -3.45 -12.75
N ASP A 48 0.55 -3.27 -14.07
CA ASP A 48 1.25 -2.16 -14.76
C ASP A 48 2.79 -2.24 -14.66
N PHE A 49 3.33 -3.38 -15.09
CA PHE A 49 4.77 -3.68 -15.09
C PHE A 49 5.54 -3.00 -16.24
N GLU A 50 4.93 -2.08 -16.99
CA GLU A 50 5.57 -1.42 -18.15
C GLU A 50 6.77 -0.56 -17.77
N ALA A 51 6.78 -0.01 -16.55
CA ALA A 51 7.84 0.84 -16.04
C ALA A 51 8.90 0.08 -15.23
N VAL A 52 8.79 -1.26 -15.13
CA VAL A 52 9.70 -2.06 -14.31
C VAL A 52 11.11 -2.00 -14.88
N THR A 53 12.09 -1.81 -14.00
CA THR A 53 13.50 -1.83 -14.37
C THR A 53 14.27 -2.85 -13.54
N GLU A 54 15.30 -3.44 -14.13
CA GLU A 54 16.31 -4.15 -13.37
C GLU A 54 17.18 -3.15 -12.60
N SER A 55 17.29 -3.37 -11.30
CA SER A 55 18.21 -2.66 -10.43
C SER A 55 19.49 -3.49 -10.29
N ALA A 56 20.64 -2.83 -10.39
CA ALA A 56 21.89 -3.47 -10.02
C ALA A 56 21.77 -3.98 -8.57
N ALA A 57 22.12 -5.26 -8.36
CA ALA A 57 21.91 -5.98 -7.10
C ALA A 57 22.52 -5.31 -5.85
N SER A 58 23.40 -4.32 -6.02
CA SER A 58 24.04 -3.59 -4.93
C SER A 58 23.17 -2.50 -4.29
N HIS A 59 22.15 -1.97 -4.97
CA HIS A 59 21.34 -0.85 -4.45
C HIS A 59 19.87 -0.92 -4.90
N LEU A 60 19.07 -1.72 -4.19
CA LEU A 60 17.61 -1.60 -4.30
C LEU A 60 17.14 -0.30 -3.67
N ASP A 61 16.47 0.54 -4.46
CA ASP A 61 15.84 1.77 -4.00
C ASP A 61 14.60 1.49 -3.14
N ASN A 62 14.29 2.43 -2.23
CA ASN A 62 13.12 2.40 -1.37
C ASN A 62 11.86 2.97 -2.05
N SER A 63 11.93 3.40 -3.31
CA SER A 63 10.82 4.05 -4.04
C SER A 63 9.51 3.26 -3.95
N ASP A 64 9.49 2.00 -4.37
CA ASP A 64 8.28 1.16 -4.33
C ASP A 64 7.71 0.99 -2.90
N LEU A 65 8.58 0.95 -1.87
CA LEU A 65 8.16 0.84 -0.48
C LEU A 65 7.57 2.15 0.05
N LYS A 66 8.10 3.29 -0.37
CA LYS A 66 7.54 4.61 -0.06
C LYS A 66 6.19 4.79 -0.73
N ASP A 67 6.09 4.40 -1.98
CA ASP A 67 4.85 4.42 -2.76
C ASP A 67 3.78 3.52 -2.13
N LEU A 68 4.15 2.32 -1.66
CA LEU A 68 3.26 1.51 -0.82
C LEU A 68 2.80 2.28 0.43
N GLY A 69 3.70 2.98 1.12
CA GLY A 69 3.34 3.83 2.26
C GLY A 69 2.27 4.85 1.91
N PHE A 70 2.41 5.55 0.78
CA PHE A 70 1.40 6.52 0.32
C PHE A 70 0.07 5.85 -0.03
N VAL A 71 0.07 4.71 -0.71
CA VAL A 71 -1.16 3.94 -0.97
C VAL A 71 -1.91 3.60 0.31
N LEU A 72 -1.18 3.20 1.36
CA LEU A 72 -1.81 2.88 2.65
C LEU A 72 -2.40 4.12 3.31
N LEU A 73 -1.74 5.28 3.24
CA LEU A 73 -2.30 6.54 3.71
C LEU A 73 -3.57 6.95 2.93
N GLU A 74 -3.61 6.73 1.62
CA GLU A 74 -4.82 6.95 0.81
C GLU A 74 -5.97 6.02 1.24
N CYS A 75 -5.67 4.77 1.57
CA CYS A 75 -6.66 3.84 2.10
C CYS A 75 -7.19 4.29 3.47
N MET A 76 -6.34 4.92 4.29
CA MET A 76 -6.71 5.47 5.60
C MET A 76 -7.56 6.74 5.48
N GLU A 77 -7.32 7.61 4.50
CA GLU A 77 -8.19 8.77 4.21
C GLU A 77 -9.48 8.36 3.48
N GLY A 78 -9.43 7.26 2.71
CA GLY A 78 -10.53 6.84 1.84
C GLY A 78 -10.60 7.60 0.51
N HIS A 79 -9.61 8.42 0.20
CA HIS A 79 -9.46 9.14 -1.07
C HIS A 79 -7.99 9.37 -1.38
N ALA A 80 -7.69 9.73 -2.64
CA ALA A 80 -6.34 10.08 -3.06
C ALA A 80 -5.81 11.26 -2.24
N LEU A 81 -4.52 11.23 -1.91
CA LEU A 81 -3.87 12.34 -1.22
C LEU A 81 -3.66 13.50 -2.19
N PRO A 82 -3.86 14.75 -1.75
CA PRO A 82 -3.43 15.91 -2.53
C PRO A 82 -1.94 15.84 -2.85
N THR A 83 -1.54 16.34 -4.02
CA THR A 83 -0.14 16.26 -4.51
C THR A 83 0.85 16.85 -3.50
N GLU A 84 0.49 17.93 -2.81
CA GLU A 84 1.31 18.56 -1.79
C GLU A 84 1.55 17.69 -0.55
N ARG A 85 0.68 16.70 -0.29
CA ARG A 85 0.83 15.72 0.80
C ARG A 85 1.55 14.44 0.36
N HIS A 86 1.70 14.22 -0.94
CA HIS A 86 2.43 13.10 -1.52
C HIS A 86 3.94 13.41 -1.57
N ASN A 87 4.50 13.78 -0.42
CA ASN A 87 5.89 14.21 -0.28
C ASN A 87 6.50 13.69 1.04
N MET A 88 7.71 13.15 0.97
CA MET A 88 8.43 12.64 2.14
C MET A 88 8.74 13.73 3.17
N GLU A 89 9.02 14.95 2.73
CA GLU A 89 9.26 16.08 3.64
C GLU A 89 7.99 16.40 4.45
N PHE A 90 6.83 16.45 3.78
CA PHE A 90 5.56 16.62 4.46
C PHE A 90 5.33 15.53 5.51
N ILE A 91 5.55 14.26 5.14
CA ILE A 91 5.42 13.12 6.07
C ILE A 91 6.34 13.29 7.28
N ALA A 92 7.61 13.62 7.07
CA ALA A 92 8.57 13.84 8.14
C ALA A 92 8.16 14.98 9.07
N ASP A 93 7.70 16.11 8.52
CA ASP A 93 7.23 17.26 9.29
C ASP A 93 6.01 16.92 10.15
N GLN A 94 5.04 16.18 9.60
CA GLN A 94 3.87 15.75 10.37
C GLN A 94 4.26 14.81 11.51
N ARG A 95 5.21 13.89 11.29
CA ARG A 95 5.70 13.00 12.34
C ARG A 95 6.49 13.73 13.41
N ALA A 96 7.28 14.75 13.05
CA ALA A 96 8.02 15.57 14.02
C ALA A 96 7.10 16.30 15.02
N VAL A 97 5.87 16.64 14.62
CA VAL A 97 4.86 17.25 15.49
C VAL A 97 3.88 16.22 16.10
N ASN A 98 4.25 14.95 16.14
CA ASN A 98 3.46 13.82 16.68
C ASN A 98 2.08 13.62 16.02
N LYS A 99 1.90 14.07 14.78
CA LYS A 99 0.69 13.76 14.01
C LYS A 99 0.80 12.40 13.35
N VAL A 100 -0.34 11.76 13.10
CA VAL A 100 -0.42 10.49 12.36
C VAL A 100 -0.36 10.81 10.86
N PHE A 101 0.84 11.09 10.36
CA PHE A 101 1.14 11.33 8.93
C PHE A 101 0.31 12.43 8.24
N GLY A 102 -0.30 13.34 9.02
CA GLY A 102 -1.15 14.42 8.48
C GLY A 102 -2.55 13.98 8.06
N LEU A 103 -3.00 12.81 8.52
CA LEU A 103 -4.35 12.30 8.24
C LEU A 103 -5.43 13.18 8.86
N THR A 104 -6.53 13.35 8.15
CA THR A 104 -7.68 14.17 8.57
C THR A 104 -8.38 13.57 9.78
N ASN A 105 -8.57 12.25 9.80
CA ASN A 105 -9.18 11.51 10.92
C ASN A 105 -8.12 10.73 11.73
N ALA A 106 -7.07 11.41 12.17
CA ALA A 106 -5.93 10.79 12.84
C ALA A 106 -6.31 9.97 14.09
N GLU A 107 -7.30 10.43 14.87
CA GLU A 107 -7.83 9.72 16.04
C GLU A 107 -8.27 8.27 15.74
N GLN A 108 -8.86 8.01 14.57
CA GLN A 108 -9.30 6.67 14.18
C GLN A 108 -8.12 5.68 14.10
N TRP A 109 -6.95 6.19 13.69
CA TRP A 109 -5.77 5.38 13.41
C TRP A 109 -4.75 5.39 14.54
N SER A 110 -4.91 6.30 15.50
CA SER A 110 -4.01 6.47 16.65
C SER A 110 -3.85 5.21 17.51
N GLY A 111 -4.88 4.35 17.54
CA GLY A 111 -4.87 3.07 18.24
C GLY A 111 -4.23 1.91 17.47
N CYS A 112 -4.01 2.05 16.16
CA CYS A 112 -3.48 0.99 15.29
C CYS A 112 -1.95 1.00 15.29
N LYS A 113 -1.34 0.69 16.45
CA LYS A 113 0.10 0.84 16.67
C LYS A 113 0.95 0.12 15.63
N ASP A 114 0.66 -1.16 15.35
CA ASP A 114 1.47 -1.96 14.42
C ASP A 114 1.42 -1.41 12.98
N MET A 115 0.27 -0.85 12.57
CA MET A 115 0.12 -0.20 11.27
C MET A 115 0.91 1.12 11.20
N VAL A 116 0.85 1.93 12.25
CA VAL A 116 1.60 3.20 12.34
C VAL A 116 3.10 2.94 12.36
N ASP A 117 3.55 1.99 13.17
CA ASP A 117 4.97 1.61 13.26
C ASP A 117 5.46 1.01 11.92
N PHE A 118 4.58 0.30 11.18
CA PHE A 118 4.89 -0.16 9.82
C PHE A 118 5.02 0.98 8.80
N LEU A 119 4.16 2.00 8.85
CA LEU A 119 4.28 3.17 7.99
C LEU A 119 5.58 3.94 8.27
N ASP A 120 5.93 4.12 9.54
CA ASP A 120 7.22 4.71 9.92
C ASP A 120 8.40 3.89 9.35
N GLU A 121 8.30 2.56 9.38
CA GLU A 121 9.29 1.65 8.80
C GLU A 121 9.39 1.78 7.28
N LEU A 122 8.27 1.90 6.56
CA LEU A 122 8.25 2.13 5.10
C LEU A 122 8.94 3.47 4.75
N PHE A 123 8.61 4.54 5.46
CA PHE A 123 9.15 5.88 5.23
C PHE A 123 10.56 6.08 5.80
N ASN A 124 11.11 5.14 6.58
CA ASN A 124 12.45 5.24 7.13
C ASN A 124 13.54 5.19 6.03
N GLU A 125 14.10 6.35 5.68
CA GLU A 125 15.15 6.46 4.66
C GLU A 125 16.52 5.93 5.12
N LYS A 126 16.75 5.83 6.44
CA LYS A 126 18.01 5.32 7.00
C LYS A 126 18.12 3.80 6.84
N LYS A 127 16.99 3.10 6.67
CA LYS A 127 16.94 1.65 6.48
C LYS A 127 16.83 1.34 4.99
N THR A 128 17.70 0.46 4.50
CA THR A 128 17.72 0.04 3.09
C THR A 128 16.50 -0.82 2.76
N ALA A 129 16.07 -0.80 1.50
CA ALA A 129 14.96 -1.65 1.05
C ALA A 129 15.24 -3.13 1.32
N SER A 130 16.46 -3.60 1.02
CA SER A 130 16.89 -4.97 1.32
C SER A 130 16.71 -5.35 2.79
N ALA A 131 17.06 -4.47 3.73
CA ALA A 131 16.90 -4.73 5.15
C ALA A 131 15.43 -4.78 5.60
N LYS A 132 14.54 -4.02 4.92
CA LYS A 132 13.09 -4.08 5.16
C LYS A 132 12.49 -5.38 4.64
N TYR A 133 12.90 -5.82 3.45
CA TYR A 133 12.45 -7.10 2.86
C TYR A 133 12.98 -8.33 3.63
N SER A 134 14.24 -8.31 4.07
CA SER A 134 14.85 -9.45 4.78
C SER A 134 14.26 -9.69 6.16
N LYS A 135 13.74 -8.63 6.79
CA LYS A 135 13.09 -8.68 8.10
C LYS A 135 11.82 -7.84 8.06
N PRO A 136 10.73 -8.40 7.49
CA PRO A 136 9.47 -7.68 7.36
C PRO A 136 8.90 -7.29 8.74
N HIS A 137 8.13 -6.20 8.77
CA HIS A 137 7.44 -5.76 9.98
C HIS A 137 6.33 -6.75 10.37
N THR A 138 5.98 -6.83 11.65
CA THR A 138 4.94 -7.73 12.17
C THR A 138 3.59 -7.53 11.48
N PHE A 139 3.26 -6.27 11.17
CA PHE A 139 2.03 -5.88 10.46
C PHE A 139 1.82 -6.62 9.13
N VAL A 140 2.90 -6.91 8.40
CA VAL A 140 2.85 -7.66 7.11
C VAL A 140 3.43 -9.07 7.22
N SER A 141 3.97 -9.47 8.36
CA SER A 141 4.50 -10.83 8.59
C SER A 141 3.43 -11.82 9.00
N SER A 142 2.23 -11.37 9.37
CA SER A 142 1.10 -12.24 9.68
C SER A 142 0.72 -13.07 8.45
N ASN A 143 0.39 -14.35 8.66
CA ASN A 143 -0.02 -15.24 7.57
C ASN A 143 -1.49 -14.95 7.22
N ILE A 144 -1.71 -13.91 6.42
CA ILE A 144 -3.05 -13.52 5.95
C ILE A 144 -3.42 -14.44 4.79
N GLN A 145 -4.29 -15.41 5.08
CA GLN A 145 -4.80 -16.35 4.08
C GLN A 145 -6.25 -16.06 3.67
N ASP A 146 -6.91 -15.15 4.37
CA ASP A 146 -8.32 -14.86 4.22
C ASP A 146 -8.53 -13.40 3.77
N TYR A 147 -8.82 -13.24 2.47
CA TYR A 147 -9.18 -11.96 1.84
C TYR A 147 -10.69 -11.73 1.80
N GLU A 148 -11.50 -12.57 2.46
CA GLU A 148 -12.97 -12.44 2.44
C GLU A 148 -13.46 -11.12 3.04
N CYS A 149 -12.67 -10.48 3.91
CA CYS A 149 -12.97 -9.13 4.38
C CYS A 149 -13.04 -8.09 3.24
N MET A 150 -12.40 -8.35 2.11
CA MET A 150 -12.44 -7.48 0.93
C MET A 150 -13.67 -7.73 0.05
N ARG A 151 -14.39 -8.84 0.25
CA ARG A 151 -15.56 -9.22 -0.57
C ARG A 151 -16.60 -8.11 -0.69
N PRO A 152 -17.05 -7.43 0.39
CA PRO A 152 -18.08 -6.41 0.29
C PRO A 152 -17.67 -5.27 -0.64
N TYR A 153 -16.39 -4.87 -0.64
CA TYR A 153 -15.87 -3.83 -1.52
C TYR A 153 -15.88 -4.26 -2.98
N VAL A 154 -15.45 -5.49 -3.27
CA VAL A 154 -15.42 -6.02 -4.64
C VAL A 154 -16.84 -6.18 -5.21
N GLU A 155 -17.77 -6.70 -4.40
CA GLU A 155 -19.17 -6.88 -4.80
C GLU A 155 -19.89 -5.54 -5.00
N LEU A 156 -19.68 -4.57 -4.10
CA LEU A 156 -20.27 -3.24 -4.22
C LEU A 156 -19.80 -2.53 -5.50
N VAL A 157 -18.48 -2.52 -5.77
CA VAL A 157 -17.93 -1.92 -7.00
C VAL A 157 -18.51 -2.60 -8.23
N THR A 158 -18.61 -3.94 -8.22
CA THR A 158 -19.20 -4.68 -9.34
C THR A 158 -20.64 -4.24 -9.59
N LEU A 159 -21.45 -4.12 -8.53
CA LEU A 159 -22.84 -3.65 -8.62
C LEU A 159 -22.92 -2.21 -9.13
N GLU A 160 -22.09 -1.30 -8.63
CA GLU A 160 -22.03 0.09 -9.10
C GLU A 160 -21.67 0.20 -10.58
N CYS A 161 -20.73 -0.62 -11.06
CA CYS A 161 -20.42 -0.68 -12.48
C CYS A 161 -21.62 -1.15 -13.33
N PHE A 162 -22.42 -2.10 -12.82
CA PHE A 162 -23.62 -2.55 -13.52
C PHE A 162 -24.78 -1.55 -13.45
N THR A 163 -24.95 -0.81 -12.36
CA THR A 163 -26.02 0.20 -12.25
C THR A 163 -25.75 1.45 -13.08
N LEU A 164 -24.48 1.78 -13.32
CA LEU A 164 -24.07 2.85 -14.24
C LEU A 164 -24.10 2.43 -15.71
N TRP A 165 -24.24 1.13 -16.00
CA TRP A 165 -24.34 0.63 -17.37
C TRP A 165 -25.73 0.93 -17.93
N THR A 166 -25.77 1.83 -18.91
CA THR A 166 -26.95 2.01 -19.77
C THR A 166 -26.75 1.15 -21.02
N PRO A 167 -27.74 0.33 -21.42
CA PRO A 167 -27.69 -0.32 -22.72
C PRO A 167 -27.56 0.77 -23.79
N GLY A 168 -26.56 0.65 -24.67
CA GLY A 168 -26.43 1.56 -25.79
C GLY A 168 -27.64 1.43 -26.72
N ASP A 169 -28.21 2.58 -27.12
CA ASP A 169 -29.19 2.69 -28.21
C ASP A 169 -28.62 2.19 -29.55
#